data_AF-A0A5E9PLT4-F1
#
_entry.id   AF-A0A5E9PLT4-F1
#
_cell.length_a   1.000
_cell.length_b   1.000
_cell.length_c   1.000
_cell.angle_alpha   90.00
_cell.angle_beta   90.00
_cell.angle_gamma   90.00
#
_symmetry.space_group_name_H-M   'P 1'
#
loop_
_entity.id
_entity.type
_entity.pdbx_description
1 polymer ?
#
loop_
_entity_poly.entity_id
_entity_poly.type
_entity_poly.pdbx_seq_one_letter_code
_entity_poly.pdbx_strand_id
1 'polypeptide(L)'
;MSILGFAIFFIISHVIGYFIAKTKWKIRHLAALSFISTFIIVWLGFLLLLYFKGRYVQFFLDGRISLNWRAVDLFFVAGMSSTLLTLLLVIVVWSIRNKVF
;
A
#
# COMPACT_ATOMS: atom_id res chain seq x y z
N MET A 1 8.12 10.61 13.94
CA MET A 1 7.47 9.29 14.14
C MET A 1 8.12 8.67 15.37
N SER A 2 7.37 8.26 16.39
CA SER A 2 7.96 7.66 17.61
C SER A 2 8.50 6.25 17.30
N ILE A 3 9.64 5.89 17.89
CA ILE A 3 10.22 4.53 17.86
C ILE A 3 9.18 3.46 18.20
N LEU A 4 8.28 3.79 19.13
CA LEU A 4 7.22 2.91 19.59
C LEU A 4 6.20 2.61 18.49
N GLY A 5 5.87 3.59 17.64
CA GLY A 5 4.99 3.39 16.48
C GLY A 5 5.62 2.50 15.41
N PHE A 6 6.94 2.62 15.21
CA PHE A 6 7.68 1.74 14.30
C PHE A 6 7.70 0.28 14.80
N ALA A 7 7.90 0.06 16.10
CA ALA A 7 7.88 -1.27 16.69
C ALA A 7 6.51 -1.94 16.56
N ILE A 8 5.42 -1.22 16.87
CA ILE A 8 4.05 -1.72 16.72
C ILE A 8 3.77 -2.11 15.26
N PHE A 9 4.17 -1.27 14.31
CA PHE A 9 4.00 -1.56 12.88
C PHE A 9 4.68 -2.87 12.47
N PHE A 10 5.92 -3.10 12.93
CA PHE A 10 6.64 -4.35 12.66
C PHE A 10 5.96 -5.57 13.30
N ILE A 11 5.50 -5.46 14.54
CA ILE A 11 4.79 -6.57 15.22
C ILE A 11 3.53 -6.96 14.45
N ILE A 12 2.70 -5.99 14.08
CA ILE A 12 1.47 -6.23 13.31
C ILE A 12 1.79 -6.86 11.95
N SER A 13 2.79 -6.32 11.25
CA SER A 13 3.25 -6.87 9.97
C SER A 13 3.69 -8.33 10.12
N HIS A 14 4.39 -8.66 11.21
CA HIS A 14 4.86 -10.01 11.48
C HIS A 14 3.71 -10.98 11.78
N VAL A 15 2.72 -10.57 12.59
CA VAL A 15 1.52 -11.38 12.88
C VAL A 15 0.75 -11.68 11.59
N ILE A 16 0.50 -10.66 10.77
CA ILE A 16 -0.19 -10.82 9.48
C ILE A 16 0.61 -11.74 8.55
N GLY A 17 1.92 -11.53 8.45
CA GLY A 17 2.82 -12.37 7.66
C GLY A 17 2.82 -13.83 8.10
N TYR A 18 2.74 -14.10 9.41
CA TYR A 18 2.66 -15.44 9.96
C TYR A 18 1.36 -16.16 9.56
N PHE A 19 0.21 -15.49 9.71
CA PHE A 19 -1.08 -16.05 9.29
C PHE A 19 -1.09 -16.41 7.81
N ILE A 20 -0.54 -15.54 6.98
CA ILE A 20 -0.44 -15.75 5.54
C ILE A 20 0.55 -16.85 5.16
N ALA A 21 1.68 -16.95 5.87
CA ALA A 21 2.65 -18.01 5.66
C ALA A 21 2.01 -19.39 5.91
N LYS A 22 1.16 -19.50 6.94
CA LYS A 22 0.44 -20.72 7.30
C LYS A 22 -0.55 -21.17 6.21
N THR A 23 -1.15 -20.24 5.48
CA THR A 23 -2.09 -20.54 4.37
C THR A 23 -1.41 -21.15 3.13
N LYS A 24 -0.07 -21.19 3.05
CA LYS A 24 0.72 -21.73 1.92
C LYS A 24 0.41 -21.11 0.54
N TRP A 25 -0.21 -19.93 0.50
CA TRP A 25 -0.49 -19.23 -0.77
C TRP A 25 0.80 -18.93 -1.54
N LYS A 26 0.76 -18.94 -2.87
CA LYS A 26 1.90 -18.50 -3.68
C LYS A 26 2.14 -17.00 -3.43
N ILE A 27 3.39 -16.64 -3.14
CA ILE A 27 3.81 -15.25 -2.85
C ILE A 27 3.37 -14.30 -3.96
N ARG A 28 3.39 -14.75 -5.23
CA ARG A 28 2.93 -13.95 -6.38
C ARG A 28 1.48 -13.45 -6.24
N HIS A 29 0.55 -14.32 -5.86
CA HIS A 29 -0.86 -13.92 -5.72
C HIS A 29 -1.05 -13.00 -4.52
N LEU A 30 -0.32 -13.27 -3.45
CA LEU A 30 -0.33 -12.48 -2.25
C LEU A 30 0.20 -11.05 -2.48
N ALA A 31 1.30 -10.93 -3.23
CA ALA A 31 1.89 -9.64 -3.58
C ALA A 31 0.92 -8.81 -4.43
N ALA A 32 0.30 -9.42 -5.44
CA ALA A 32 -0.69 -8.73 -6.27
C ALA A 32 -1.90 -8.25 -5.46
N LEU A 33 -2.44 -9.10 -4.58
CA LEU A 33 -3.60 -8.77 -3.76
C LEU A 33 -3.27 -7.68 -2.74
N SER A 34 -2.12 -7.78 -2.08
CA SER A 34 -1.59 -6.75 -1.17
C SER A 34 -1.41 -5.42 -1.89
N PHE A 35 -0.81 -5.43 -3.08
CA PHE A 35 -0.57 -4.22 -3.86
C PHE A 35 -1.89 -3.54 -4.24
N ILE A 36 -2.83 -4.29 -4.83
CA ILE A 36 -4.11 -3.72 -5.28
C ILE A 36 -4.91 -3.19 -4.08
N SER A 37 -5.00 -3.96 -3.01
CA SER A 37 -5.74 -3.57 -1.81
C SER A 37 -5.18 -2.28 -1.19
N THR A 38 -3.86 -2.22 -1.00
CA THR A 38 -3.19 -1.05 -0.42
C THR A 38 -3.28 0.16 -1.33
N PHE A 39 -3.09 -0.03 -2.64
CA PHE A 39 -3.23 1.04 -3.62
C PHE A 39 -4.62 1.67 -3.56
N ILE A 40 -5.69 0.86 -3.57
CA ILE A 40 -7.07 1.34 -3.50
C ILE A 40 -7.32 2.09 -2.19
N ILE A 41 -6.88 1.55 -1.06
CA ILE A 41 -7.07 2.17 0.27
C ILE A 41 -6.38 3.53 0.34
N VAL A 42 -5.11 3.60 -0.06
CA VAL A 42 -4.33 4.84 -0.03
C VAL A 42 -4.91 5.85 -1.01
N TRP A 43 -5.24 5.41 -2.23
CA TRP A 43 -5.85 6.26 -3.25
C TRP A 43 -7.15 6.89 -2.75
N LEU A 44 -8.10 6.07 -2.27
CA LEU A 44 -9.39 6.56 -1.76
C LEU A 44 -9.21 7.45 -0.54
N GLY A 45 -8.34 7.08 0.40
CA GLY A 45 -8.08 7.86 1.60
C GLY A 45 -7.52 9.25 1.29
N PHE A 46 -6.55 9.35 0.39
CA PHE A 46 -6.00 10.64 -0.03
C PHE A 46 -6.97 11.45 -0.89
N LEU A 47 -7.75 10.80 -1.75
CA LEU A 47 -8.77 11.46 -2.56
C LEU A 47 -9.85 12.10 -1.66
N LEU A 48 -10.28 11.41 -0.61
CA LEU A 48 -11.18 11.93 0.42
C LEU A 48 -10.55 13.11 1.19
N LEU A 49 -9.29 13.00 1.60
CA LEU A 49 -8.53 14.07 2.26
C LEU A 49 -8.41 15.34 1.40
N LEU A 50 -8.18 15.16 0.09
CA LEU A 50 -8.11 16.27 -0.85
C LEU A 50 -9.48 16.92 -1.07
N TYR A 51 -10.53 16.11 -1.15
CA TYR A 51 -11.92 16.57 -1.23
C TYR A 51 -12.30 17.43 -0.02
N PHE A 52 -12.04 16.97 1.21
CA PHE A 52 -12.31 17.74 2.43
C PHE A 52 -11.54 19.06 2.51
N LYS A 53 -10.37 19.15 1.86
CA LYS A 53 -9.58 20.39 1.77
C LYS A 53 -9.99 21.31 0.61
N GLY A 54 -11.08 20.99 -0.10
CA GLY A 54 -11.53 21.73 -1.27
C GLY A 54 -10.54 21.65 -2.45
N ARG A 55 -9.63 20.68 -2.44
CA ARG A 55 -8.61 20.50 -3.48
C ARG A 55 -9.07 19.45 -4.45
N TYR A 56 -9.68 19.90 -5.55
CA TYR A 56 -10.16 19.00 -6.59
C TYR A 56 -9.00 18.34 -7.33
N VAL A 57 -9.15 17.03 -7.55
CA VAL A 57 -8.29 16.21 -8.39
C VAL A 57 -9.01 16.01 -9.71
N GLN A 58 -8.45 16.52 -10.79
CA GLN A 58 -8.99 16.36 -12.14
C GLN A 58 -8.15 15.34 -12.90
N PHE A 59 -8.82 14.32 -13.42
CA PHE A 59 -8.25 13.31 -14.31
C PHE A 59 -8.60 13.58 -15.78
N PHE A 60 -9.72 14.28 -16.01
CA PHE A 60 -10.24 14.61 -17.33
C PHE A 60 -10.62 16.09 -17.38
N LEU A 61 -10.17 16.76 -18.44
CA LEU A 61 -10.59 18.10 -18.81
C LEU A 61 -10.98 18.05 -20.29
N ASP A 62 -12.21 18.47 -20.63
CA ASP A 62 -12.73 18.52 -22.01
C ASP A 62 -12.57 17.20 -22.79
N GLY A 63 -12.89 16.07 -22.16
CA GLY A 63 -12.83 14.74 -22.78
C GLY A 63 -11.42 14.23 -23.06
N ARG A 64 -10.37 15.00 -22.69
CA ARG A 64 -8.97 14.58 -22.76
C ARG A 64 -8.45 14.25 -21.37
N ILE A 65 -7.51 13.30 -21.31
CA ILE A 65 -6.75 13.02 -20.10
C ILE A 65 -5.91 14.27 -19.82
N SER A 66 -6.34 15.06 -18.84
CA SER A 66 -5.64 16.23 -18.36
C SER A 66 -5.40 15.98 -16.88
N LEU A 67 -4.29 15.31 -16.61
CA LEU A 67 -3.83 15.04 -15.26
C LEU A 67 -3.32 16.35 -14.67
N ASN A 68 -4.06 16.91 -13.72
CA ASN A 68 -3.51 17.96 -12.88
C ASN A 68 -2.35 17.37 -12.04
N TRP A 69 -1.35 18.17 -11.67
CA TRP A 69 -0.20 17.76 -10.86
C TRP A 69 -0.59 16.96 -9.60
N ARG A 70 -1.72 17.33 -8.98
CA ARG A 70 -2.27 16.62 -7.80
C ARG A 70 -2.71 15.19 -8.09
N ALA A 71 -3.20 14.92 -9.30
CA ALA A 71 -3.60 13.58 -9.72
C ALA A 71 -2.36 12.70 -9.95
N VAL A 72 -1.29 13.29 -10.49
CA VAL A 72 0.02 12.64 -10.64
C VAL A 72 0.61 12.34 -9.26
N ASP A 73 0.63 13.31 -8.34
CA ASP A 73 1.12 13.11 -6.98
C ASP A 73 0.33 12.02 -6.24
N LEU A 74 -1.00 12.00 -6.37
CA LEU A 74 -1.84 10.97 -5.78
C LEU A 74 -1.46 9.57 -6.29
N PHE A 75 -1.23 9.45 -7.60
CA PHE A 75 -0.80 8.19 -8.20
C PHE A 75 0.57 7.74 -7.70
N PHE A 76 1.53 8.65 -7.60
CA PHE A 76 2.84 8.34 -7.04
C PHE A 76 2.76 7.96 -5.57
N VAL A 77 2.01 8.68 -4.73
CA VAL A 77 1.86 8.37 -3.31
C VAL A 77 1.20 7.01 -3.11
N ALA A 78 0.11 6.73 -3.84
CA ALA A 78 -0.56 5.43 -3.77
C ALA A 78 0.33 4.30 -4.29
N GLY A 79 1.05 4.51 -5.40
CA GLY A 79 1.95 3.50 -5.98
C GLY A 79 3.18 3.22 -5.13
N MET A 80 3.83 4.25 -4.58
CA MET A 80 5.02 4.07 -3.74
C MET A 80 4.68 3.43 -2.39
N SER A 81 3.56 3.82 -1.78
CA SER A 81 3.12 3.21 -0.53
C SER A 81 2.70 1.75 -0.72
N SER A 82 1.98 1.43 -1.79
CA SER A 82 1.57 0.05 -2.09
C SER A 82 2.75 -0.84 -2.45
N THR A 83 3.73 -0.34 -3.23
CA THR A 83 4.97 -1.09 -3.51
C THR A 83 5.75 -1.35 -2.22
N LEU A 84 5.99 -0.33 -1.39
CA LEU A 84 6.72 -0.48 -0.13
C LEU A 84 6.06 -1.49 0.81
N LEU A 85 4.74 -1.39 1.01
CA LEU A 85 4.04 -2.33 1.91
C LEU A 85 4.05 -3.76 1.35
N THR A 86 3.85 -3.90 0.05
CA THR A 86 3.85 -5.21 -0.61
C THR A 86 5.23 -5.86 -0.51
N LEU A 87 6.29 -5.09 -0.72
CA LEU A 87 7.67 -5.57 -0.63
C LEU A 87 8.00 -6.01 0.80
N LEU A 88 7.61 -5.22 1.80
CA LEU A 88 7.75 -5.59 3.21
C LEU A 88 7.02 -6.90 3.53
N LEU A 89 5.76 -7.02 3.11
CA LEU A 89 4.94 -8.21 3.36
C LEU A 89 5.52 -9.45 2.68
N VAL A 90 6.02 -9.33 1.45
CA VAL A 90 6.70 -10.41 0.73
C VAL A 90 7.97 -10.85 1.47
N ILE A 91 8.80 -9.91 1.93
CA ILE A 91 10.01 -10.21 2.70
C ILE A 91 9.64 -10.94 3.99
N VAL A 92 8.68 -10.43 4.76
CA VAL A 92 8.25 -11.05 6.03
C VAL A 92 7.76 -12.47 5.80
N VAL A 93 6.87 -12.69 4.83
CA VAL A 93 6.32 -14.03 4.53
C VAL A 93 7.42 -14.98 4.06
N TRP A 94 8.35 -14.52 3.22
CA TRP A 94 9.49 -15.31 2.77
C TRP A 94 10.42 -15.68 3.94
N SER A 95 10.70 -14.71 4.82
CA SER A 95 11.55 -14.91 6.00
C SER A 95 10.98 -15.94 6.96
N ILE A 96 9.67 -15.90 7.21
CA ILE A 96 8.97 -16.87 8.06
C ILE A 96 9.01 -18.26 7.44
N ARG A 97 8.79 -18.39 6.12
CA ARG A 97 8.82 -19.68 5.43
C ARG A 97 10.19 -20.34 5.44
N ASN A 98 11.25 -19.54 5.37
CA ASN A 98 12.63 -20.02 5.36
C ASN A 98 13.27 -20.06 6.76
N LYS A 99 12.52 -19.79 7.83
CA LYS A 99 13.00 -19.80 9.22
C LYS A 99 14.27 -18.95 9.42
N VAL A 100 14.28 -17.75 8.83
CA VAL A 100 15.41 -16.81 8.94
C VAL A 100 15.38 -16.05 10.29
N PHE A 101 14.30 -16.20 11.05
CA PHE A 101 14.12 -15.70 12.43
C PHE A 101 13.94 -16.86 13.40
#